data_AF-A0A061SFL0-F1
#
_entry.id   AF-A0A061SFL0-F1
#
_cell.length_a   1.000
_cell.length_b   1.000
_cell.length_c   1.000
_cell.angle_alpha   90.00
_cell.angle_beta   90.00
_cell.angle_gamma   90.00
#
_symmetry.space_group_name_H-M   'P 1'
#
loop_
_entity.id
_entity.type
_entity.pdbx_description
1 polymer ?
#
loop_
_entity_poly.entity_id
_entity_poly.type
_entity_poly.pdbx_seq_one_letter_code
_entity_poly.pdbx_strand_id
1 'polypeptide(L)'
;MAARKGRPGRAPAAAAGGTPRGRLVGQTAMRMAEERNATLGEIYGAEWVPRVVAVSDELPPQDLGAETYGCWKRSYRNEGCPQAFMDGTIRPAGFNGSGPYLAYMQAARNASSQQVHAPFILSLPNGEMLAAWFDGLEGRHGVAIVVSRLPRGPAGQGTWTRPQVVSMEPTRSAQNPVMWYDAPTRTVYLMHTSQRALLGQGTSDVRWLRSKDHGRTWSSPAQVFRRPGAFIRNAMVTGVRGEWLLPMYYTPVGYNGFAAHYCTMRRSRDKGRTWAETRISHPGQFLAQPTTVRLSQSPPVLVTWMRDRRNLFVYVSKSHDDGKTWSTPKRTRLPNNNSAIQALRLLSGAIAMVFNNKGGVLDRWPITIALSYDGGESWPYLRDLDREPLHLAYPALTQTSDGLIHVVYSYHREAIKYVSVTEEWIKAGNTYGTFKGDKERNRVAVPEVHTGSGVPKNLR
;
A
#
# COMPACT_ATOMS: atom_id res chain seq x y z
N MET A 1 79.83 48.39 -14.61
CA MET A 1 79.17 49.70 -14.80
C MET A 1 77.72 49.59 -14.32
N ALA A 2 77.30 50.58 -13.53
CA ALA A 2 75.97 51.01 -13.05
C ALA A 2 74.68 50.36 -13.64
N ALA A 3 73.50 50.36 -13.00
CA ALA A 3 73.01 50.63 -11.65
C ALA A 3 71.47 50.37 -11.61
N ARG A 4 70.98 49.72 -10.55
CA ARG A 4 69.80 50.04 -9.69
C ARG A 4 68.57 50.81 -10.28
N LYS A 5 67.36 50.23 -10.17
CA LYS A 5 66.22 50.59 -9.23
C LYS A 5 64.82 50.17 -9.76
N GLY A 6 63.94 49.69 -8.86
CA GLY A 6 62.47 49.85 -8.97
C GLY A 6 61.59 48.61 -8.65
N ARG A 7 61.00 48.54 -7.45
CA ARG A 7 59.71 47.86 -7.13
C ARG A 7 58.59 48.93 -7.20
N PRO A 8 57.26 48.65 -7.29
CA PRO A 8 56.49 47.55 -6.64
C PRO A 8 55.23 47.01 -7.41
N GLY A 9 54.48 46.06 -6.83
CA GLY A 9 53.08 45.77 -7.20
C GLY A 9 52.58 44.36 -6.85
N ARG A 10 51.66 44.25 -5.88
CA ARG A 10 50.94 43.04 -5.44
C ARG A 10 49.45 43.20 -5.80
N ALA A 11 48.82 42.22 -6.46
CA ALA A 11 47.37 41.85 -6.40
C ALA A 11 47.09 40.70 -7.43
N PRO A 12 45.94 39.98 -7.39
CA PRO A 12 45.68 38.84 -6.51
C PRO A 12 45.33 37.53 -7.27
N ALA A 13 45.18 36.44 -6.51
CA ALA A 13 44.86 35.08 -6.99
C ALA A 13 43.49 34.97 -7.69
N ALA A 14 43.44 34.21 -8.79
CA ALA A 14 42.20 33.78 -9.45
C ALA A 14 41.83 32.35 -9.04
N ALA A 15 40.60 32.20 -8.55
CA ALA A 15 40.00 30.98 -8.06
C ALA A 15 39.52 30.03 -9.18
N ALA A 16 39.46 28.74 -8.85
CA ALA A 16 38.97 27.65 -9.68
C ALA A 16 37.49 27.82 -10.09
N GLY A 17 37.20 27.70 -11.39
CA GLY A 17 35.85 27.65 -11.94
C GLY A 17 35.37 26.22 -12.16
N GLY A 18 34.47 25.73 -11.31
CA GLY A 18 33.68 24.52 -11.53
C GLY A 18 32.48 24.79 -12.44
N THR A 19 32.17 23.86 -13.35
CA THR A 19 31.04 23.93 -14.28
C THR A 19 29.71 23.55 -13.60
N PRO A 20 28.59 24.27 -13.85
CA PRO A 20 27.32 24.04 -13.16
C PRO A 20 26.46 22.99 -13.90
N ARG A 21 26.59 21.70 -13.54
CA ARG A 21 25.70 20.63 -14.03
C ARG A 21 24.29 20.63 -13.39
N GLY A 22 24.07 21.37 -12.30
CA GLY A 22 22.78 21.42 -11.58
C GLY A 22 21.68 22.28 -12.24
N ARG A 23 22.05 23.32 -13.00
CA ARG A 23 21.07 24.28 -13.55
C ARG A 23 20.28 23.74 -14.75
N LEU A 24 20.87 22.86 -15.57
CA LEU A 24 20.21 22.33 -16.77
C LEU A 24 19.11 21.31 -16.44
N VAL A 25 19.25 20.54 -15.37
CA VAL A 25 18.27 19.50 -14.99
C VAL A 25 16.99 20.14 -14.44
N GLY A 26 17.12 21.18 -13.62
CA GLY A 26 15.97 21.94 -13.09
C GLY A 26 15.17 22.65 -14.19
N GLN A 27 15.83 23.23 -15.19
CA GLN A 27 15.16 23.89 -16.32
C GLN A 27 14.40 22.91 -17.22
N THR A 28 14.92 21.68 -17.39
CA THR A 28 14.27 20.64 -18.20
C THR A 28 13.02 20.09 -17.52
N ALA A 29 13.08 19.87 -16.20
CA ALA A 29 11.93 19.43 -15.40
C ALA A 29 10.83 20.50 -15.33
N MET A 30 11.21 21.78 -15.25
CA MET A 30 10.27 22.91 -15.25
C MET A 30 9.54 23.01 -16.60
N ARG A 31 10.26 22.85 -17.72
CA ARG A 31 9.68 22.86 -19.07
C ARG A 31 8.71 21.70 -19.31
N MET A 32 9.02 20.50 -18.84
CA MET A 32 8.11 19.34 -18.92
C MET A 32 6.86 19.51 -18.02
N ALA A 33 6.99 20.17 -16.87
CA ALA A 33 5.87 20.49 -16.00
C ALA A 33 4.96 21.57 -16.60
N GLU A 34 5.53 22.57 -17.26
CA GLU A 34 4.82 23.62 -17.98
C GLU A 34 4.07 23.06 -19.21
N GLU A 35 4.72 22.24 -20.02
CA GLU A 35 4.09 21.55 -21.17
C GLU A 35 2.92 20.67 -20.70
N ARG A 36 3.09 19.94 -19.60
CA ARG A 36 2.03 19.11 -19.01
C ARG A 36 0.87 19.94 -18.43
N ASN A 37 1.16 21.09 -17.82
CA ASN A 37 0.12 22.01 -17.32
C ASN A 37 -0.63 22.68 -18.47
N ALA A 38 0.03 22.98 -19.59
CA ALA A 38 -0.63 23.47 -20.80
C ALA A 38 -1.59 22.42 -21.37
N THR A 39 -1.17 21.14 -21.45
CA THR A 39 -2.05 20.05 -21.89
C THR A 39 -3.23 19.82 -20.93
N LEU A 40 -3.03 20.00 -19.62
CA LEU A 40 -4.13 19.90 -18.65
C LEU A 40 -5.07 21.12 -18.71
N GLY A 41 -4.55 22.32 -18.99
CA GLY A 41 -5.34 23.53 -19.17
C GLY A 41 -6.28 23.45 -20.38
N GLU A 42 -5.82 22.84 -21.48
CA GLU A 42 -6.63 22.59 -22.68
C GLU A 42 -7.75 21.55 -22.44
N ILE A 43 -7.57 20.63 -21.48
CA ILE A 43 -8.54 19.56 -21.20
C ILE A 43 -9.57 19.96 -20.12
N TYR A 44 -9.20 20.81 -19.15
CA TYR A 44 -10.00 21.04 -17.93
C TYR A 44 -10.40 22.50 -17.65
N GLY A 45 -9.97 23.47 -18.47
CA GLY A 45 -10.27 24.90 -18.26
C GLY A 45 -9.37 25.56 -17.20
N ALA A 46 -9.03 26.83 -17.40
CA ALA A 46 -7.96 27.55 -16.68
C ALA A 46 -8.15 27.67 -15.15
N GLU A 47 -9.37 27.46 -14.62
CA GLU A 47 -9.65 27.51 -13.18
C GLU A 47 -9.26 26.22 -12.42
N TRP A 48 -8.94 25.13 -13.12
CA TRP A 48 -8.65 23.81 -12.51
C TRP A 48 -7.18 23.37 -12.58
N VAL A 49 -6.26 24.26 -12.99
CA VAL A 49 -4.82 23.97 -13.02
C VAL A 49 -4.23 24.15 -11.62
N PRO A 50 -3.75 23.08 -10.94
CA PRO A 50 -3.02 23.24 -9.69
C PRO A 50 -1.72 24.00 -9.97
N ARG A 51 -1.48 25.09 -9.25
CA ARG A 51 -0.16 25.76 -9.30
C ARG A 51 0.88 24.77 -8.78
N VAL A 52 1.71 24.25 -9.69
CA VAL A 52 2.94 23.54 -9.32
C VAL A 52 3.84 24.57 -8.68
N VAL A 53 3.92 24.56 -7.34
CA VAL A 53 4.98 25.28 -6.65
C VAL A 53 6.25 24.48 -6.92
N ALA A 54 7.20 25.09 -7.62
CA ALA A 54 8.54 24.55 -7.74
C ALA A 54 9.05 24.25 -6.33
N VAL A 55 9.29 22.97 -6.04
CA VAL A 55 10.09 22.60 -4.87
C VAL A 55 11.47 23.14 -5.18
N SER A 56 11.86 24.23 -4.52
CA SER A 56 13.21 24.77 -4.61
C SER A 56 14.21 23.63 -4.33
N ASP A 57 15.26 23.55 -5.13
CA ASP A 57 16.39 22.60 -5.00
C ASP A 57 17.20 22.76 -3.69
N GLU A 58 16.62 23.38 -2.67
CA GLU A 58 17.14 23.49 -1.32
C GLU A 58 16.04 23.11 -0.33
N LEU A 59 15.66 21.83 -0.31
CA LEU A 59 15.31 21.26 0.98
C LEU A 59 16.65 21.16 1.74
N PRO A 60 16.84 21.90 2.86
CA PRO A 60 18.04 21.72 3.67
C PRO A 60 18.16 20.23 4.01
N PRO A 61 19.36 19.70 4.27
CA PRO A 61 19.50 18.36 4.80
C PRO A 61 18.86 18.34 6.19
N GLN A 62 17.53 18.23 6.22
CA GLN A 62 16.80 17.97 7.43
C GLN A 62 17.34 16.63 7.90
N ASP A 63 17.80 16.61 9.15
CA ASP A 63 17.95 15.38 9.89
C ASP A 63 16.67 14.57 9.67
N LEU A 64 16.72 13.64 8.72
CA LEU A 64 15.94 12.43 8.78
C LEU A 64 16.44 11.79 10.07
N GLY A 65 15.87 12.22 11.20
CA GLY A 65 16.28 11.81 12.53
C GLY A 65 16.34 10.31 12.61
N ALA A 66 16.89 9.79 13.70
CA ALA A 66 17.21 8.37 13.97
C ALA A 66 16.05 7.34 13.84
N GLU A 67 14.96 7.66 13.15
CA GLU A 67 13.76 6.87 12.88
C GLU A 67 13.56 6.52 11.39
N THR A 68 14.51 6.74 10.48
CA THR A 68 14.45 6.09 9.16
C THR A 68 14.90 4.63 9.29
N TYR A 69 13.91 3.74 9.39
CA TYR A 69 14.12 2.30 9.51
C TYR A 69 14.46 1.72 8.13
N GLY A 70 15.69 1.93 7.68
CA GLY A 70 16.07 1.75 6.27
C GLY A 70 17.52 1.40 6.04
N CYS A 71 17.80 0.66 4.97
CA CYS A 71 19.15 0.54 4.40
C CYS A 71 19.66 1.87 3.84
N TRP A 72 18.79 2.87 3.67
CA TRP A 72 19.14 4.21 3.17
C TRP A 72 19.74 5.11 4.26
N LYS A 73 20.81 4.65 4.93
CA LYS A 73 21.73 5.57 5.64
C LYS A 73 22.42 6.47 4.62
N ARG A 74 22.88 7.67 5.03
CA ARG A 74 23.56 8.68 4.18
C ARG A 74 24.64 8.09 3.24
N SER A 75 25.28 6.98 3.62
CA SER A 75 26.29 6.27 2.83
C SER A 75 25.79 5.59 1.55
N TYR A 76 24.49 5.28 1.42
CA TYR A 76 23.95 4.49 0.30
C TYR A 76 23.08 5.29 -0.68
N ARG A 77 23.04 6.62 -0.55
CA ARG A 77 22.18 7.47 -1.40
C ARG A 77 22.45 7.32 -2.90
N ASN A 78 23.68 6.96 -3.25
CA ASN A 78 24.12 6.79 -4.64
C ASN A 78 24.23 5.32 -5.08
N GLU A 79 24.09 4.37 -4.16
CA GLU A 79 24.33 2.92 -4.42
C GLU A 79 23.07 2.06 -4.30
N GLY A 80 21.96 2.60 -3.78
CA GLY A 80 20.73 1.85 -3.54
C GLY A 80 20.79 1.01 -2.26
N CYS A 81 19.69 0.34 -1.91
CA CYS A 81 19.68 -0.62 -0.80
C CYS A 81 20.58 -1.81 -1.15
N PRO A 82 21.60 -2.17 -0.36
CA PRO A 82 22.47 -3.28 -0.72
C PRO A 82 21.65 -4.57 -0.85
N GLN A 83 21.85 -5.31 -1.94
CA GLN A 83 21.14 -6.57 -2.22
C GLN A 83 21.23 -7.57 -1.06
N ALA A 84 22.31 -7.50 -0.27
CA ALA A 84 22.51 -8.28 0.96
C ALA A 84 21.41 -8.10 2.03
N PHE A 85 20.66 -6.98 2.02
CA PHE A 85 19.53 -6.76 2.93
C PHE A 85 18.23 -7.40 2.42
N MET A 86 18.15 -7.82 1.15
CA MET A 86 16.95 -8.42 0.53
C MET A 86 16.86 -9.93 0.74
N ASP A 87 17.23 -10.39 1.94
CA ASP A 87 17.31 -11.81 2.31
C ASP A 87 16.06 -12.35 3.01
N GLY A 88 15.07 -11.49 3.25
CA GLY A 88 13.85 -11.85 3.96
C GLY A 88 14.00 -12.00 5.48
N THR A 89 15.18 -11.75 6.05
CA THR A 89 15.41 -11.93 7.50
C THR A 89 14.83 -10.77 8.30
N ILE A 90 14.04 -11.08 9.32
CA ILE A 90 13.44 -10.09 10.22
C ILE A 90 14.50 -9.56 11.19
N ARG A 91 14.54 -8.23 11.33
CA ARG A 91 15.51 -7.51 12.14
C ARG A 91 14.81 -6.43 12.97
N PRO A 92 15.26 -6.16 14.21
CA PRO A 92 14.80 -5.00 14.95
C PRO A 92 15.30 -3.70 14.28
N ALA A 93 14.45 -2.69 14.26
CA ALA A 93 14.78 -1.38 13.71
C ALA A 93 14.88 -0.28 14.79
N GLY A 94 14.36 -0.54 15.99
CA GLY A 94 14.49 0.36 17.15
C GLY A 94 15.72 0.06 18.03
N PHE A 95 16.23 1.08 18.72
CA PHE A 95 17.42 0.99 19.59
C PHE A 95 17.19 0.14 20.87
N ASN A 96 15.94 -0.07 21.29
CA ASN A 96 15.61 -0.76 22.54
C ASN A 96 15.07 -2.19 22.36
N GLY A 97 15.14 -2.76 21.14
CA GLY A 97 14.69 -4.15 20.89
C GLY A 97 13.18 -4.39 20.97
N SER A 98 12.35 -3.37 21.23
CA SER A 98 10.88 -3.47 21.37
C SER A 98 10.08 -3.25 20.07
N GLY A 99 10.74 -3.32 18.91
CA GLY A 99 10.14 -3.01 17.60
C GLY A 99 10.28 -1.53 17.19
N PRO A 100 10.00 -1.17 15.92
CA PRO A 100 9.42 -2.00 14.88
C PRO A 100 10.42 -3.05 14.36
N TYR A 101 9.91 -4.15 13.83
CA TYR A 101 10.74 -5.18 13.16
C TYR A 101 10.53 -5.13 11.66
N LEU A 102 11.59 -5.33 10.87
CA LEU A 102 11.55 -5.19 9.42
C LEU A 102 12.28 -6.29 8.67
N ALA A 103 11.89 -6.49 7.41
CA ALA A 103 12.58 -7.36 6.47
C ALA A 103 12.38 -6.83 5.04
N TYR A 104 13.27 -7.20 4.12
CA TYR A 104 13.15 -6.91 2.69
C TYR A 104 13.10 -8.23 1.92
N MET A 105 12.06 -8.41 1.11
CA MET A 105 11.89 -9.59 0.26
C MET A 105 12.19 -9.22 -1.19
N GLN A 106 13.14 -9.94 -1.78
CA GLN A 106 13.58 -9.78 -3.18
C GLN A 106 12.57 -10.33 -4.20
N ALA A 107 12.82 -10.04 -5.48
CA ALA A 107 12.18 -10.72 -6.60
C ALA A 107 12.43 -12.24 -6.58
N ALA A 108 11.51 -13.04 -7.14
CA ALA A 108 11.72 -14.47 -7.34
C ALA A 108 12.64 -14.76 -8.53
N ARG A 109 12.56 -13.89 -9.55
CA ARG A 109 13.24 -14.04 -10.83
C ARG A 109 14.29 -12.94 -11.00
N ASN A 110 15.44 -13.31 -11.54
CA ASN A 110 16.51 -12.37 -11.86
C ASN A 110 16.34 -11.87 -13.30
N ALA A 111 15.83 -10.65 -13.47
CA ALA A 111 15.86 -9.94 -14.73
C ALA A 111 16.19 -8.45 -14.50
N SER A 112 17.00 -7.87 -15.37
CA SER A 112 17.48 -6.48 -15.29
C SER A 112 16.37 -5.40 -15.37
N SER A 113 15.11 -5.79 -15.60
CA SER A 113 13.94 -4.90 -15.70
C SER A 113 12.73 -5.39 -14.87
N GLN A 114 12.99 -6.21 -13.86
CA GLN A 114 11.96 -6.78 -13.00
C GLN A 114 11.33 -5.72 -12.09
N GLN A 115 10.00 -5.73 -11.94
CA GLN A 115 9.31 -4.95 -10.91
C GLN A 115 8.71 -5.88 -9.86
N VAL A 116 8.85 -5.52 -8.60
CA VAL A 116 8.31 -6.23 -7.43
C VAL A 116 7.25 -5.33 -6.79
N HIS A 117 5.97 -5.67 -6.96
CA HIS A 117 4.92 -4.68 -6.65
C HIS A 117 3.58 -5.28 -6.22
N ALA A 118 2.77 -4.41 -5.59
CA ALA A 118 1.42 -4.66 -5.10
C ALA A 118 1.32 -5.88 -4.16
N PRO A 119 2.03 -5.87 -3.03
CA PRO A 119 2.02 -6.99 -2.11
C PRO A 119 0.69 -7.13 -1.38
N PHE A 120 0.47 -8.33 -0.85
CA PHE A 120 -0.60 -8.70 0.05
C PHE A 120 -0.05 -9.66 1.11
N ILE A 121 -0.52 -9.54 2.35
CA ILE A 121 -0.09 -10.39 3.46
C ILE A 121 -1.29 -11.07 4.12
N LEU A 122 -1.13 -12.32 4.53
CA LEU A 122 -2.15 -13.12 5.20
C LEU A 122 -1.52 -13.87 6.37
N SER A 123 -2.10 -13.72 7.56
CA SER A 123 -1.83 -14.59 8.71
C SER A 123 -2.70 -15.85 8.65
N LEU A 124 -2.12 -17.00 8.95
CA LEU A 124 -2.81 -18.30 8.98
C LEU A 124 -3.04 -18.80 10.42
N PRO A 125 -4.07 -19.63 10.66
CA PRO A 125 -4.37 -20.12 12.02
C PRO A 125 -3.26 -20.97 12.67
N ASN A 126 -2.36 -21.55 11.88
CA ASN A 126 -1.20 -22.28 12.39
C ASN A 126 -0.04 -21.38 12.83
N GLY A 127 -0.18 -20.06 12.71
CA GLY A 127 0.85 -19.06 13.03
C GLY A 127 1.89 -18.84 11.92
N GLU A 128 1.74 -19.49 10.76
CA GLU A 128 2.51 -19.13 9.56
C GLU A 128 1.91 -17.88 8.91
N MET A 129 2.72 -17.14 8.15
CA MET A 129 2.24 -16.04 7.31
C MET A 129 2.60 -16.25 5.85
N LEU A 130 1.77 -15.71 4.95
CA LEU A 130 2.00 -15.67 3.52
C LEU A 130 2.11 -14.23 3.07
N ALA A 131 3.08 -13.93 2.20
CA ALA A 131 3.16 -12.69 1.46
C ALA A 131 3.14 -13.01 -0.03
N ALA A 132 2.30 -12.32 -0.80
CA ALA A 132 2.19 -12.49 -2.25
C ALA A 132 2.34 -11.15 -2.95
N TRP A 133 2.98 -11.11 -4.11
CA TRP A 133 3.11 -9.92 -4.95
C TRP A 133 3.18 -10.32 -6.42
N PHE A 134 3.06 -9.34 -7.31
CA PHE A 134 3.43 -9.59 -8.70
C PHE A 134 4.90 -9.27 -8.94
N ASP A 135 5.49 -10.09 -9.77
CA ASP A 135 6.90 -10.07 -10.10
C ASP A 135 7.04 -9.96 -11.62
N GLY A 136 7.55 -8.83 -12.13
CA GLY A 136 7.69 -8.49 -13.55
C GLY A 136 7.10 -7.12 -13.91
N LEU A 137 7.51 -6.56 -15.06
CA LEU A 137 7.08 -5.24 -15.51
C LEU A 137 5.57 -5.19 -15.82
N GLU A 138 4.84 -4.34 -15.10
CA GLU A 138 3.38 -4.22 -15.18
C GLU A 138 2.87 -4.11 -16.63
N GLY A 139 1.92 -4.97 -17.01
CA GLY A 139 1.32 -5.02 -18.34
C GLY A 139 2.11 -5.75 -19.42
N ARG A 140 3.33 -6.24 -19.13
CA ARG A 140 4.15 -7.01 -20.08
C ARG A 140 3.90 -8.52 -20.02
N HIS A 141 4.59 -9.25 -20.88
CA HIS A 141 4.54 -10.71 -20.96
C HIS A 141 5.10 -11.35 -19.69
N GLY A 142 4.48 -12.47 -19.28
CA GLY A 142 5.01 -13.33 -18.22
C GLY A 142 5.18 -12.65 -16.87
N VAL A 143 4.38 -11.62 -16.55
CA VAL A 143 4.32 -11.11 -15.15
C VAL A 143 3.66 -12.18 -14.30
N ALA A 144 4.36 -12.59 -13.24
CA ALA A 144 3.97 -13.70 -12.38
C ALA A 144 3.36 -13.19 -11.07
N ILE A 145 2.53 -14.02 -10.43
CA ILE A 145 2.30 -13.93 -8.99
C ILE A 145 3.28 -14.87 -8.30
N VAL A 146 3.92 -14.36 -7.26
CA VAL A 146 4.81 -15.14 -6.40
C VAL A 146 4.31 -15.12 -4.96
N VAL A 147 4.66 -16.15 -4.20
CA VAL A 147 4.34 -16.28 -2.77
C VAL A 147 5.63 -16.56 -2.00
N SER A 148 5.86 -15.80 -0.94
CA SER A 148 6.82 -16.08 0.12
C SER A 148 6.09 -16.42 1.41
N ARG A 149 6.72 -17.22 2.26
CA ARG A 149 6.14 -17.69 3.52
C ARG A 149 7.03 -17.31 4.67
N LEU A 150 6.43 -16.97 5.80
CA LEU A 150 7.14 -16.89 7.07
C LEU A 150 6.69 -18.08 7.94
N PRO A 151 7.60 -19.01 8.26
CA PRO A 151 7.32 -20.05 9.23
C PRO A 151 6.92 -19.44 10.58
N ARG A 152 6.12 -20.18 11.37
CA ARG A 152 5.81 -19.78 12.73
C ARG A 152 7.11 -19.61 13.53
N GLY A 153 7.23 -18.51 14.25
CA GLY A 153 8.36 -18.22 15.11
C GLY A 153 8.03 -17.13 16.13
N PRO A 154 8.99 -16.79 17.01
CA PRO A 154 8.83 -15.68 17.94
C PRO A 154 8.64 -14.35 17.20
N ALA A 155 7.93 -13.43 17.85
CA ALA A 155 7.81 -12.05 17.38
C ALA A 155 9.18 -11.43 17.09
N GLY A 156 9.30 -10.76 15.95
CA GLY A 156 10.53 -10.05 15.56
C GLY A 156 11.68 -10.96 15.11
N GLN A 157 11.44 -12.26 14.93
CA GLN A 157 12.43 -13.22 14.46
C GLN A 157 11.91 -14.02 13.26
N GLY A 158 12.83 -14.66 12.54
CA GLY A 158 12.54 -15.52 11.41
C GLY A 158 12.92 -14.92 10.06
N THR A 159 12.78 -15.73 9.03
CA THR A 159 13.19 -15.39 7.67
C THR A 159 12.09 -15.79 6.69
N TRP A 160 11.64 -14.83 5.88
CA TRP A 160 10.75 -15.06 4.76
C TRP A 160 11.45 -15.99 3.75
N THR A 161 10.76 -17.04 3.31
CA THR A 161 11.33 -17.97 2.32
C THR A 161 11.59 -17.25 0.99
N ARG A 162 12.51 -17.77 0.17
CA ARG A 162 12.60 -17.33 -1.22
C ARG A 162 11.22 -17.43 -1.88
N PRO A 163 10.74 -16.37 -2.55
CA PRO A 163 9.43 -16.37 -3.19
C PRO A 163 9.36 -17.41 -4.32
N GLN A 164 8.22 -18.09 -4.42
CA GLN A 164 7.95 -19.10 -5.43
C GLN A 164 6.88 -18.61 -6.40
N VAL A 165 7.07 -18.82 -7.70
CA VAL A 165 6.06 -18.51 -8.72
C VAL A 165 4.88 -19.48 -8.54
N VAL A 166 3.67 -18.92 -8.38
CA VAL A 166 2.44 -19.70 -8.22
C VAL A 166 1.49 -19.53 -9.41
N SER A 167 1.59 -18.42 -10.15
CA SER A 167 0.78 -18.16 -11.33
C SER A 167 1.57 -17.35 -12.35
N MET A 168 1.69 -17.86 -13.56
CA MET A 168 2.36 -17.16 -14.67
C MET A 168 1.84 -17.71 -16.00
N GLU A 169 1.45 -16.82 -16.91
CA GLU A 169 1.09 -17.15 -18.28
C GLU A 169 1.93 -16.27 -19.23
N PRO A 170 2.63 -16.83 -20.25
CA PRO A 170 3.52 -16.05 -21.11
C PRO A 170 2.84 -14.86 -21.82
N THR A 171 1.57 -15.02 -22.18
CA THR A 171 0.80 -14.01 -22.93
C THR A 171 0.05 -13.03 -22.04
N ARG A 172 0.20 -13.12 -20.71
CA ARG A 172 -0.54 -12.29 -19.75
C ARG A 172 0.35 -11.62 -18.73
N SER A 173 -0.21 -10.62 -18.07
CA SER A 173 0.38 -9.91 -16.95
C SER A 173 -0.49 -10.13 -15.71
N ALA A 174 -0.03 -10.96 -14.76
CA ALA A 174 -0.70 -11.18 -13.49
C ALA A 174 -0.35 -10.07 -12.47
N GLN A 175 -1.34 -9.56 -11.72
CA GLN A 175 -1.21 -8.38 -10.86
C GLN A 175 -2.15 -8.46 -9.64
N ASN A 176 -1.87 -7.64 -8.62
CA ASN A 176 -2.73 -7.42 -7.44
C ASN A 176 -3.25 -8.73 -6.80
N PRO A 177 -2.37 -9.57 -6.23
CA PRO A 177 -2.80 -10.73 -5.47
C PRO A 177 -3.60 -10.31 -4.23
N VAL A 178 -4.59 -11.13 -3.88
CA VAL A 178 -5.40 -11.05 -2.66
C VAL A 178 -5.54 -12.47 -2.13
N MET A 179 -5.32 -12.66 -0.83
CA MET A 179 -5.43 -13.97 -0.20
C MET A 179 -6.44 -13.96 0.94
N TRP A 180 -7.06 -15.10 1.20
CA TRP A 180 -7.82 -15.35 2.42
C TRP A 180 -7.77 -16.84 2.79
N TYR A 181 -8.06 -17.13 4.05
CA TYR A 181 -8.20 -18.48 4.56
C TYR A 181 -9.68 -18.81 4.79
N ASP A 182 -10.17 -19.88 4.18
CA ASP A 182 -11.50 -20.41 4.45
C ASP A 182 -11.39 -21.54 5.48
N ALA A 183 -11.70 -21.23 6.73
CA ALA A 183 -11.60 -22.18 7.85
C ALA A 183 -12.41 -23.47 7.68
N PRO A 184 -13.67 -23.44 7.19
CA PRO A 184 -14.46 -24.66 7.01
C PRO A 184 -13.81 -25.68 6.06
N THR A 185 -13.19 -25.21 4.97
CA THR A 185 -12.52 -26.09 3.99
C THR A 185 -11.02 -26.20 4.21
N ARG A 186 -10.48 -25.52 5.24
CA ARG A 186 -9.04 -25.41 5.55
C ARG A 186 -8.20 -25.04 4.31
N THR A 187 -8.75 -24.20 3.45
CA THR A 187 -8.14 -23.86 2.16
C THR A 187 -7.69 -22.41 2.16
N VAL A 188 -6.44 -22.18 1.74
CA VAL A 188 -5.96 -20.85 1.38
C VAL A 188 -6.37 -20.60 -0.06
N TYR A 189 -7.06 -19.48 -0.29
CA TYR A 189 -7.35 -19.01 -1.63
C TYR A 189 -6.44 -17.83 -1.96
N LEU A 190 -6.01 -17.78 -3.21
CA LEU A 190 -5.34 -16.62 -3.79
C LEU A 190 -6.13 -16.23 -5.03
N MET A 191 -6.57 -14.98 -5.10
CA MET A 191 -7.06 -14.37 -6.33
C MET A 191 -6.06 -13.35 -6.83
N HIS A 192 -5.96 -13.17 -8.14
CA HIS A 192 -5.21 -12.07 -8.73
C HIS A 192 -5.90 -11.56 -10.00
N THR A 193 -5.64 -10.30 -10.33
CA THR A 193 -6.05 -9.75 -11.63
C THR A 193 -5.08 -10.24 -12.70
N SER A 194 -5.54 -10.42 -13.94
CA SER A 194 -4.67 -10.78 -15.06
C SER A 194 -5.16 -10.15 -16.37
N GLN A 195 -4.32 -9.32 -16.99
CA GLN A 195 -4.59 -8.70 -18.29
C GLN A 195 -3.85 -9.43 -19.41
N ARG A 196 -4.35 -9.32 -20.65
CA ARG A 196 -3.56 -9.70 -21.82
C ARG A 196 -2.35 -8.76 -21.92
N ALA A 197 -1.17 -9.32 -22.13
CA ALA A 197 0.06 -8.54 -22.23
C ALA A 197 -0.07 -7.51 -23.36
N LEU A 198 0.44 -6.30 -23.14
CA LEU A 198 0.47 -5.19 -24.10
C LEU A 198 -0.89 -4.63 -24.56
N LEU A 199 -2.02 -5.29 -24.25
CA LEU A 199 -3.36 -4.86 -24.67
C LEU A 199 -4.10 -4.01 -23.63
N GLY A 200 -3.45 -3.72 -22.50
CA GLY A 200 -3.96 -2.83 -21.46
C GLY A 200 -4.97 -3.45 -20.49
N GLN A 201 -5.22 -2.70 -19.42
CA GLN A 201 -6.02 -3.14 -18.26
C GLN A 201 -7.48 -3.46 -18.60
N GLY A 202 -8.03 -2.92 -19.69
CA GLY A 202 -9.41 -3.20 -20.11
C GLY A 202 -9.66 -4.66 -20.48
N THR A 203 -8.60 -5.44 -20.73
CA THR A 203 -8.67 -6.88 -21.01
C THR A 203 -8.63 -7.77 -19.76
N SER A 204 -8.62 -7.17 -18.57
CA SER A 204 -8.36 -7.92 -17.34
C SER A 204 -9.51 -8.82 -16.93
N ASP A 205 -9.16 -10.00 -16.43
CA ASP A 205 -10.07 -10.86 -15.68
C ASP A 205 -9.47 -11.16 -14.30
N VAL A 206 -10.21 -11.87 -13.45
CA VAL A 206 -9.73 -12.38 -12.16
C VAL A 206 -9.47 -13.87 -12.29
N ARG A 207 -8.31 -14.30 -11.81
CA ARG A 207 -7.89 -15.69 -11.69
C ARG A 207 -7.85 -16.08 -10.22
N TRP A 208 -8.10 -17.34 -9.92
CA TRP A 208 -7.92 -17.89 -8.57
C TRP A 208 -7.14 -19.19 -8.54
N LEU A 209 -6.46 -19.41 -7.44
CA LEU A 209 -5.70 -20.59 -7.09
C LEU A 209 -6.06 -20.99 -5.66
N ARG A 210 -5.86 -22.27 -5.34
CA ARG A 210 -6.18 -22.84 -4.03
C ARG A 210 -5.00 -23.64 -3.52
N SER A 211 -4.76 -23.56 -2.22
CA SER A 211 -3.79 -24.37 -1.50
C SER A 211 -4.47 -25.07 -0.33
N LYS A 212 -4.24 -26.37 -0.21
CA LYS A 212 -4.74 -27.23 0.89
C LYS A 212 -3.66 -27.55 1.93
N ASP A 213 -2.48 -26.98 1.78
CA ASP A 213 -1.28 -27.26 2.56
C ASP A 213 -0.59 -25.97 3.03
N HIS A 214 -1.41 -24.95 3.34
CA HIS A 214 -0.99 -23.65 3.89
C HIS A 214 0.02 -22.91 2.99
N GLY A 215 -0.25 -22.88 1.68
CA GLY A 215 0.54 -22.17 0.69
C GLY A 215 1.80 -22.91 0.23
N ARG A 216 1.93 -24.22 0.50
CA ARG A 216 3.05 -25.05 0.00
C ARG A 216 2.90 -25.42 -1.47
N THR A 217 1.71 -25.80 -1.88
CA THR A 217 1.37 -26.08 -3.27
C THR A 217 0.08 -25.38 -3.66
N TRP A 218 -0.07 -25.12 -4.96
CA TRP A 218 -1.20 -24.36 -5.50
C TRP A 218 -1.80 -25.07 -6.70
N SER A 219 -3.12 -25.05 -6.81
CA SER A 219 -3.83 -25.48 -8.02
C SER A 219 -3.50 -24.58 -9.21
N SER A 220 -3.72 -25.06 -10.43
CA SER A 220 -3.64 -24.22 -11.63
C SER A 220 -4.61 -23.03 -11.55
N PRO A 221 -4.26 -21.86 -12.12
CA PRO A 221 -5.15 -20.69 -12.16
C PRO A 221 -6.42 -20.98 -12.97
N ALA A 222 -7.58 -20.61 -12.40
CA ALA A 222 -8.85 -20.67 -13.11
C ALA A 222 -9.52 -19.28 -13.15
N GLN A 223 -10.18 -18.97 -14.27
CA GLN A 223 -10.90 -17.70 -14.44
C GLN A 223 -12.18 -17.67 -13.60
N VAL A 224 -12.40 -16.57 -12.88
CA VAL A 224 -13.54 -16.38 -11.97
C VAL A 224 -14.67 -15.59 -12.65
N PHE A 225 -14.31 -14.48 -13.32
CA PHE A 225 -15.27 -13.60 -13.99
C PHE A 225 -15.02 -13.57 -15.49
N ARG A 226 -16.09 -13.69 -16.27
CA ARG A 226 -16.05 -13.62 -17.74
C ARG A 226 -15.98 -12.20 -18.28
N ARG A 227 -16.50 -11.23 -17.52
CA ARG A 227 -16.54 -9.83 -17.94
C ARG A 227 -15.12 -9.21 -17.87
N PRO A 228 -14.63 -8.61 -18.97
CA PRO A 228 -13.32 -7.99 -19.00
C PRO A 228 -13.26 -6.67 -18.21
N GLY A 229 -12.05 -6.22 -17.92
CA GLY A 229 -11.75 -5.03 -17.12
C GLY A 229 -11.89 -5.25 -15.62
N ALA A 230 -12.00 -6.49 -15.14
CA ALA A 230 -12.21 -6.80 -13.73
C ALA A 230 -10.91 -6.72 -12.94
N PHE A 231 -10.90 -5.96 -11.83
CA PHE A 231 -9.75 -5.83 -10.93
C PHE A 231 -10.12 -6.08 -9.46
N ILE A 232 -9.13 -6.59 -8.74
CA ILE A 232 -9.11 -6.74 -7.27
C ILE A 232 -7.85 -6.09 -6.68
N ARG A 233 -7.87 -5.83 -5.37
CA ARG A 233 -6.70 -5.35 -4.63
C ARG A 233 -6.72 -5.66 -3.13
N ASN A 234 -7.90 -5.66 -2.51
CA ASN A 234 -8.06 -5.77 -1.06
C ASN A 234 -8.83 -7.03 -0.64
N ALA A 235 -8.72 -7.35 0.64
CA ALA A 235 -9.22 -8.58 1.24
C ALA A 235 -10.72 -8.81 0.99
N MET A 236 -11.09 -10.08 0.85
CA MET A 236 -12.48 -10.50 0.91
C MET A 236 -13.00 -10.39 2.35
N VAL A 237 -14.27 -10.02 2.50
CA VAL A 237 -14.96 -9.91 3.79
C VAL A 237 -16.02 -11.00 3.88
N THR A 238 -16.24 -11.53 5.08
CA THR A 238 -17.30 -12.51 5.32
C THR A 238 -18.63 -11.82 5.63
N GLY A 239 -19.70 -12.23 4.95
CA GLY A 239 -21.10 -11.87 5.18
C GLY A 239 -21.62 -12.37 6.53
N VAL A 240 -22.72 -11.81 7.02
CA VAL A 240 -23.31 -12.24 8.31
C VAL A 240 -23.74 -13.72 8.33
N ARG A 241 -24.00 -14.34 7.17
CA ARG A 241 -24.33 -15.77 7.04
C ARG A 241 -23.21 -16.56 6.37
N GLY A 242 -21.98 -16.07 6.42
CA GLY A 242 -20.83 -16.77 5.83
C GLY A 242 -20.71 -16.63 4.30
N GLU A 243 -21.47 -15.72 3.69
CA GLU A 243 -21.28 -15.32 2.30
C GLU A 243 -19.87 -14.74 2.09
N TRP A 244 -19.36 -14.85 0.87
CA TRP A 244 -18.12 -14.21 0.47
C TRP A 244 -18.43 -12.84 -0.17
N LEU A 245 -17.82 -11.78 0.34
CA LEU A 245 -17.97 -10.41 -0.14
C LEU A 245 -16.61 -9.92 -0.66
N LEU A 246 -16.46 -9.89 -1.98
CA LEU A 246 -15.23 -9.51 -2.65
C LEU A 246 -15.33 -8.07 -3.17
N PRO A 247 -14.60 -7.11 -2.58
CA PRO A 247 -14.51 -5.75 -3.09
C PRO A 247 -13.70 -5.71 -4.39
N MET A 248 -14.25 -5.09 -5.43
CA MET A 248 -13.71 -5.04 -6.78
C MET A 248 -13.85 -3.67 -7.42
N TYR A 249 -13.19 -3.47 -8.55
CA TYR A 249 -13.48 -2.35 -9.45
C TYR A 249 -13.31 -2.78 -10.91
N TYR A 250 -13.94 -2.04 -11.82
CA TYR A 250 -13.79 -2.25 -13.25
C TYR A 250 -13.02 -1.12 -13.93
N THR A 251 -12.26 -1.47 -14.97
CA THR A 251 -11.47 -0.56 -15.81
C THR A 251 -11.83 -0.74 -17.30
N PRO A 252 -13.09 -0.50 -17.71
CA PRO A 252 -13.62 -0.96 -19.01
C PRO A 252 -12.84 -0.42 -20.23
N VAL A 253 -12.22 0.75 -20.10
CA VAL A 253 -11.41 1.42 -21.13
C VAL A 253 -9.92 1.49 -20.74
N GLY A 254 -9.47 0.61 -19.85
CA GLY A 254 -8.08 0.51 -19.43
C GLY A 254 -7.62 1.59 -18.44
N TYR A 255 -6.31 1.66 -18.21
CA TYR A 255 -5.71 2.43 -17.11
C TYR A 255 -5.96 3.95 -17.19
N ASN A 256 -5.85 4.51 -18.40
CA ASN A 256 -5.94 5.95 -18.66
C ASN A 256 -7.38 6.47 -18.66
N GLY A 257 -8.36 5.64 -18.99
CA GLY A 257 -9.78 6.02 -18.94
C GLY A 257 -10.36 5.93 -17.53
N PHE A 258 -9.67 6.52 -16.55
CA PHE A 258 -10.02 6.43 -15.12
C PHE A 258 -11.41 7.01 -14.79
N ALA A 259 -11.97 7.87 -15.64
CA ALA A 259 -13.33 8.40 -15.48
C ALA A 259 -14.38 7.29 -15.60
N ALA A 260 -14.10 6.25 -16.39
CA ALA A 260 -15.02 5.13 -16.57
C ALA A 260 -14.86 4.05 -15.47
N HIS A 261 -13.96 4.23 -14.50
CA HIS A 261 -13.73 3.25 -13.46
C HIS A 261 -14.82 3.33 -12.40
N TYR A 262 -15.20 2.17 -11.86
CA TYR A 262 -16.20 2.09 -10.81
C TYR A 262 -16.00 0.88 -9.91
N CYS A 263 -16.32 1.05 -8.63
CA CYS A 263 -16.21 0.04 -7.58
C CYS A 263 -17.48 -0.81 -7.51
N THR A 264 -17.31 -2.10 -7.21
CA THR A 264 -18.38 -3.06 -7.02
C THR A 264 -18.10 -3.97 -5.83
N MET A 265 -19.14 -4.56 -5.27
CA MET A 265 -19.07 -5.66 -4.32
C MET A 265 -19.61 -6.91 -5.01
N ARG A 266 -18.79 -7.97 -5.09
CA ARG A 266 -19.25 -9.29 -5.56
C ARG A 266 -19.63 -10.15 -4.36
N ARG A 267 -20.82 -10.73 -4.40
CA ARG A 267 -21.32 -11.62 -3.34
C ARG A 267 -21.48 -13.05 -3.84
N SER A 268 -20.89 -14.01 -3.14
CA SER A 268 -21.15 -15.43 -3.36
C SER A 268 -21.74 -16.08 -2.11
N ARG A 269 -22.79 -16.89 -2.31
CA ARG A 269 -23.44 -17.70 -1.26
C ARG A 269 -22.98 -19.16 -1.28
N ASP A 270 -22.27 -19.55 -2.32
CA ASP A 270 -21.95 -20.94 -2.67
C ASP A 270 -20.43 -21.14 -2.85
N LYS A 271 -19.65 -20.42 -2.05
CA LYS A 271 -18.18 -20.52 -1.97
C LYS A 271 -17.50 -20.33 -3.34
N GLY A 272 -17.96 -19.31 -4.05
CA GLY A 272 -17.37 -18.79 -5.27
C GLY A 272 -17.84 -19.46 -6.57
N ARG A 273 -18.86 -20.33 -6.53
CA ARG A 273 -19.43 -20.94 -7.74
C ARG A 273 -20.25 -19.91 -8.53
N THR A 274 -21.08 -19.12 -7.85
CA THR A 274 -21.84 -18.03 -8.44
C THR A 274 -21.64 -16.74 -7.66
N TRP A 275 -21.78 -15.61 -8.35
CA TRP A 275 -21.49 -14.28 -7.82
C TRP A 275 -22.53 -13.26 -8.28
N ALA A 276 -23.26 -12.66 -7.36
CA ALA A 276 -24.03 -11.44 -7.59
C ALA A 276 -23.13 -10.20 -7.54
N GLU A 277 -23.53 -9.11 -8.20
CA GLU A 277 -22.79 -7.84 -8.23
C GLU A 277 -23.68 -6.70 -7.76
N THR A 278 -23.13 -5.85 -6.88
CA THR A 278 -23.71 -4.56 -6.50
C THR A 278 -22.69 -3.46 -6.77
N ARG A 279 -23.12 -2.33 -7.32
CA ARG A 279 -22.26 -1.14 -7.49
C ARG A 279 -22.08 -0.40 -6.15
N ILE A 280 -20.84 0.01 -5.89
CA ILE A 280 -20.47 0.90 -4.77
C ILE A 280 -20.32 2.33 -5.29
N SER A 281 -19.78 2.47 -6.49
CA SER A 281 -19.59 3.75 -7.18
C SER A 281 -19.97 3.62 -8.65
N HIS A 282 -19.99 4.74 -9.36
CA HIS A 282 -20.40 4.85 -10.76
C HIS A 282 -19.30 5.55 -11.59
N PRO A 283 -19.29 5.35 -12.93
CA PRO A 283 -18.50 6.17 -13.84
C PRO A 283 -18.69 7.66 -13.58
N GLY A 284 -17.63 8.44 -13.78
CA GLY A 284 -17.56 9.86 -13.45
C GLY A 284 -17.11 10.15 -12.01
N GLN A 285 -16.99 9.13 -11.14
CA GLN A 285 -16.56 9.32 -9.75
C GLN A 285 -15.08 9.06 -9.50
N PHE A 286 -14.36 8.46 -10.47
CA PHE A 286 -12.90 8.28 -10.39
C PHE A 286 -12.43 7.39 -9.23
N LEU A 287 -13.27 6.47 -8.75
CA LEU A 287 -12.97 5.64 -7.57
C LEU A 287 -12.54 4.23 -7.96
N ALA A 288 -11.59 3.68 -7.23
CA ALA A 288 -11.06 2.34 -7.47
C ALA A 288 -10.56 1.67 -6.17
N GLN A 289 -10.17 0.39 -6.29
CA GLN A 289 -9.49 -0.39 -5.25
C GLN A 289 -10.17 -0.28 -3.86
N PRO A 290 -11.47 -0.62 -3.75
CA PRO A 290 -12.18 -0.53 -2.49
C PRO A 290 -11.55 -1.46 -1.44
N THR A 291 -11.46 -1.00 -0.19
CA THR A 291 -11.14 -1.82 0.99
C THR A 291 -12.32 -1.77 1.94
N THR A 292 -12.84 -2.93 2.35
CA THR A 292 -14.09 -3.03 3.11
C THR A 292 -13.84 -3.64 4.49
N VAL A 293 -14.50 -3.09 5.51
CA VAL A 293 -14.43 -3.56 6.89
C VAL A 293 -15.85 -3.72 7.45
N ARG A 294 -16.06 -4.77 8.24
CA ARG A 294 -17.31 -4.97 9.00
C ARG A 294 -17.23 -4.34 10.38
N LEU A 295 -18.09 -3.36 10.63
CA LEU A 295 -18.19 -2.69 11.93
C LEU A 295 -19.13 -3.43 12.89
N SER A 296 -20.28 -3.90 12.39
CA SER A 296 -21.27 -4.62 13.19
C SER A 296 -21.83 -5.82 12.44
N GLN A 297 -22.17 -6.87 13.19
CA GLN A 297 -22.86 -8.07 12.71
C GLN A 297 -24.39 -7.90 12.79
N SER A 298 -24.89 -7.20 13.83
CA SER A 298 -26.33 -7.01 14.07
C SER A 298 -26.58 -5.65 14.72
N PRO A 299 -27.28 -4.71 14.06
CA PRO A 299 -27.57 -4.74 12.63
C PRO A 299 -26.26 -4.73 11.80
N PRO A 300 -26.24 -5.35 10.60
CA PRO A 300 -25.03 -5.45 9.80
C PRO A 300 -24.58 -4.08 9.29
N VAL A 301 -23.33 -3.72 9.56
CA VAL A 301 -22.74 -2.49 9.03
C VAL A 301 -21.39 -2.80 8.40
N LEU A 302 -21.26 -2.47 7.11
CA LEU A 302 -20.01 -2.46 6.37
C LEU A 302 -19.63 -1.03 6.03
N VAL A 303 -18.33 -0.74 6.07
CA VAL A 303 -17.77 0.51 5.55
C VAL A 303 -16.70 0.17 4.54
N THR A 304 -16.69 0.90 3.42
CA THR A 304 -15.69 0.75 2.38
C THR A 304 -15.01 2.07 2.08
N TRP A 305 -13.68 2.05 2.01
CA TRP A 305 -12.87 3.18 1.57
C TRP A 305 -12.30 2.91 0.18
N MET A 306 -12.12 3.97 -0.61
CA MET A 306 -11.71 3.87 -2.00
C MET A 306 -10.58 4.86 -2.29
N ARG A 307 -9.65 4.40 -3.14
CA ARG A 307 -8.65 5.24 -3.79
C ARG A 307 -9.33 6.23 -4.74
N ASP A 308 -8.83 7.45 -4.77
CA ASP A 308 -9.23 8.47 -5.73
C ASP A 308 -8.19 8.56 -6.86
N ARG A 309 -8.65 8.28 -8.08
CA ARG A 309 -7.80 8.31 -9.27
C ARG A 309 -7.33 9.72 -9.64
N ARG A 310 -7.99 10.75 -9.11
CA ARG A 310 -7.63 12.16 -9.27
C ARG A 310 -6.57 12.63 -8.28
N ASN A 311 -6.06 11.76 -7.40
CA ASN A 311 -4.98 12.04 -6.44
C ASN A 311 -5.30 13.01 -5.28
N LEU A 312 -6.57 13.18 -4.93
CA LEU A 312 -6.98 14.15 -3.90
C LEU A 312 -7.17 13.51 -2.52
N PHE A 313 -8.25 12.75 -2.33
CA PHE A 313 -8.68 12.26 -1.01
C PHE A 313 -9.16 10.82 -1.07
N VAL A 314 -9.11 10.11 0.04
CA VAL A 314 -9.83 8.86 0.20
C VAL A 314 -11.34 9.14 0.23
N TYR A 315 -12.12 8.28 -0.42
CA TYR A 315 -13.60 8.31 -0.37
C TYR A 315 -14.14 7.16 0.48
N VAL A 316 -15.29 7.38 1.12
CA VAL A 316 -15.97 6.39 1.96
C VAL A 316 -17.41 6.17 1.52
N SER A 317 -17.88 4.93 1.61
CA SER A 317 -19.29 4.55 1.45
C SER A 317 -19.65 3.50 2.51
N LYS A 318 -20.92 3.43 2.90
CA LYS A 318 -21.42 2.53 3.94
C LYS A 318 -22.55 1.67 3.41
N SER A 319 -22.67 0.47 3.97
CA SER A 319 -23.82 -0.41 3.77
C SER A 319 -24.39 -0.83 5.11
N HIS A 320 -25.71 -0.73 5.23
CA HIS A 320 -26.49 -1.13 6.42
C HIS A 320 -27.31 -2.42 6.18
N ASP A 321 -27.09 -3.08 5.05
CA ASP A 321 -27.82 -4.28 4.63
C ASP A 321 -26.87 -5.40 4.18
N ASP A 322 -25.70 -5.44 4.85
CA ASP A 322 -24.63 -6.42 4.65
C ASP A 322 -23.92 -6.33 3.28
N GLY A 323 -24.03 -5.22 2.56
CA GLY A 323 -23.37 -4.99 1.26
C GLY A 323 -24.28 -5.26 0.06
N LYS A 324 -25.61 -5.21 0.25
CA LYS A 324 -26.59 -5.32 -0.86
C LYS A 324 -26.83 -3.96 -1.51
N THR A 325 -26.78 -2.89 -0.73
CA THR A 325 -26.81 -1.49 -1.18
C THR A 325 -25.70 -0.69 -0.48
N TRP A 326 -25.32 0.43 -1.10
CA TRP A 326 -24.24 1.30 -0.65
C TRP A 326 -24.68 2.76 -0.74
N SER A 327 -24.31 3.55 0.25
CA SER A 327 -24.53 5.00 0.21
C SER A 327 -23.64 5.66 -0.83
N THR A 328 -24.05 6.82 -1.35
CA THR A 328 -23.22 7.61 -2.27
C THR A 328 -21.84 7.87 -1.67
N PRO A 329 -20.75 7.59 -2.40
CA PRO A 329 -19.39 7.85 -1.91
C PRO A 329 -19.19 9.31 -1.50
N LYS A 330 -18.63 9.53 -0.32
CA LYS A 330 -18.30 10.85 0.22
C LYS A 330 -16.81 11.01 0.43
N ARG A 331 -16.29 12.20 0.20
CA ARG A 331 -14.89 12.58 0.45
C ARG A 331 -14.60 12.53 1.95
N THR A 332 -13.46 11.95 2.33
CA THR A 332 -12.94 12.01 3.72
C THR A 332 -11.93 13.14 3.90
N ARG A 333 -11.34 13.27 5.10
CA ARG A 333 -10.19 14.15 5.35
C ARG A 333 -8.84 13.49 5.01
N LEU A 334 -8.83 12.17 4.82
CA LEU A 334 -7.60 11.44 4.52
C LEU A 334 -7.16 11.74 3.08
N PRO A 335 -5.91 12.17 2.87
CA PRO A 335 -5.40 12.47 1.55
C PRO A 335 -5.09 11.17 0.78
N ASN A 336 -5.13 11.22 -0.55
CA ASN A 336 -4.78 10.07 -1.37
C ASN A 336 -4.14 10.48 -2.70
N ASN A 337 -2.84 10.28 -2.85
CA ASN A 337 -2.05 10.54 -4.05
C ASN A 337 -2.24 9.50 -5.19
N ASN A 338 -3.47 8.99 -5.38
CA ASN A 338 -3.78 7.94 -6.36
C ASN A 338 -2.94 6.65 -6.11
N SER A 339 -2.72 6.34 -4.84
CA SER A 339 -2.12 5.08 -4.38
C SER A 339 -3.16 4.18 -3.73
N ALA A 340 -2.89 2.87 -3.75
CA ALA A 340 -3.74 1.92 -3.04
C ALA A 340 -3.73 2.19 -1.53
N ILE A 341 -4.85 1.88 -0.90
CA ILE A 341 -5.06 1.91 0.54
C ILE A 341 -5.57 0.54 0.99
N GLN A 342 -5.33 0.18 2.24
CA GLN A 342 -5.97 -0.97 2.86
C GLN A 342 -6.38 -0.63 4.29
N ALA A 343 -7.52 -1.19 4.70
CA ALA A 343 -8.03 -1.08 6.06
C ALA A 343 -8.37 -2.46 6.62
N LEU A 344 -8.15 -2.62 7.92
CA LEU A 344 -8.43 -3.85 8.67
C LEU A 344 -9.05 -3.48 10.02
N ARG A 345 -10.03 -4.25 10.49
CA ARG A 345 -10.47 -4.19 11.89
C ARG A 345 -9.56 -5.04 12.74
N LEU A 346 -8.93 -4.41 13.72
CA LEU A 346 -8.03 -5.05 14.68
C LEU A 346 -8.80 -5.83 15.75
N LEU A 347 -8.09 -6.68 16.49
CA LEU A 347 -8.61 -7.43 17.64
C LEU A 347 -9.16 -6.52 18.74
N SER A 348 -8.60 -5.32 18.91
CA SER A 348 -9.11 -4.28 19.82
C SER A 348 -10.46 -3.68 19.39
N GLY A 349 -10.92 -3.99 18.17
CA GLY A 349 -12.10 -3.38 17.55
C GLY A 349 -11.80 -2.10 16.76
N ALA A 350 -10.61 -1.52 16.92
CA ALA A 350 -10.15 -0.37 16.14
C ALA A 350 -10.02 -0.69 14.65
N ILE A 351 -10.08 0.33 13.80
CA ILE A 351 -9.74 0.21 12.39
C ILE A 351 -8.33 0.76 12.19
N ALA A 352 -7.45 -0.06 11.63
CA ALA A 352 -6.16 0.38 11.11
C ALA A 352 -6.26 0.62 9.61
N MET A 353 -5.82 1.79 9.14
CA MET A 353 -5.66 2.09 7.72
C MET A 353 -4.19 2.36 7.39
N VAL A 354 -3.68 1.70 6.36
CA VAL A 354 -2.36 1.95 5.78
C VAL A 354 -2.50 2.62 4.42
N PHE A 355 -1.80 3.74 4.24
CA PHE A 355 -1.93 4.58 3.05
C PHE A 355 -0.71 5.49 2.86
N ASN A 356 -0.61 6.11 1.69
CA ASN A 356 0.32 7.22 1.49
C ASN A 356 -0.32 8.54 1.96
N ASN A 357 0.23 9.16 2.99
CA ASN A 357 -0.32 10.36 3.60
C ASN A 357 0.05 11.65 2.82
N LYS A 358 -0.37 11.71 1.56
CA LYS A 358 -0.24 12.85 0.64
C LYS A 358 -1.40 12.90 -0.35
N GLY A 359 -1.74 14.09 -0.81
CA GLY A 359 -2.76 14.36 -1.83
C GLY A 359 -2.40 15.60 -2.63
N GLY A 360 -2.93 15.75 -3.84
CA GLY A 360 -2.59 16.83 -4.78
C GLY A 360 -1.22 16.67 -5.45
N VAL A 361 -0.48 15.61 -5.13
CA VAL A 361 0.83 15.27 -5.71
C VAL A 361 0.85 13.79 -6.09
N LEU A 362 1.77 13.39 -6.97
CA LEU A 362 1.91 11.99 -7.41
C LEU A 362 2.95 11.20 -6.61
N ASP A 363 3.83 11.89 -5.88
CA ASP A 363 4.89 11.28 -5.07
C ASP A 363 4.31 10.34 -4.02
N ARG A 364 4.86 9.12 -3.96
CA ARG A 364 4.40 8.08 -3.05
C ARG A 364 5.31 7.91 -1.85
N TRP A 365 5.08 8.74 -0.85
CA TRP A 365 5.66 8.69 0.50
C TRP A 365 4.95 9.74 1.39
N PRO A 366 5.02 9.67 2.72
CA PRO A 366 5.41 8.50 3.51
C PRO A 366 4.39 7.35 3.36
N ILE A 367 4.72 6.18 3.88
CA ILE A 367 3.73 5.15 4.22
C ILE A 367 3.33 5.40 5.67
N THR A 368 2.04 5.62 5.91
CA THR A 368 1.49 5.94 7.23
C THR A 368 0.44 4.91 7.61
N ILE A 369 0.43 4.52 8.88
CA ILE A 369 -0.66 3.77 9.49
C ILE A 369 -1.45 4.70 10.43
N ALA A 370 -2.77 4.68 10.34
CA ALA A 370 -3.68 5.45 11.17
C ALA A 370 -4.69 4.54 11.89
N LEU A 371 -5.07 4.90 13.11
CA LEU A 371 -6.07 4.19 13.91
C LEU A 371 -7.33 5.03 14.08
N SER A 372 -8.48 4.36 13.97
CA SER A 372 -9.80 4.92 14.26
C SER A 372 -10.56 4.02 15.23
N TYR A 373 -11.24 4.62 16.20
CA TYR A 373 -12.05 3.94 17.21
C TYR A 373 -13.56 4.17 17.03
N ASP A 374 -13.95 5.01 16.08
CA ASP A 374 -15.34 5.44 15.84
C ASP A 374 -15.89 4.98 14.48
N GLY A 375 -15.36 3.88 13.96
CA GLY A 375 -15.80 3.31 12.68
C GLY A 375 -15.20 4.00 11.45
N GLY A 376 -14.12 4.77 11.63
CA GLY A 376 -13.40 5.49 10.57
C GLY A 376 -13.93 6.90 10.29
N GLU A 377 -14.68 7.48 11.23
CA GLU A 377 -15.13 8.88 11.18
C GLU A 377 -14.01 9.84 11.56
N SER A 378 -13.16 9.47 12.52
CA SER A 378 -11.99 10.21 12.93
C SER A 378 -10.75 9.33 13.12
N TRP A 379 -9.57 9.95 12.96
CA TRP A 379 -8.27 9.27 12.97
C TRP A 379 -7.29 9.99 13.91
N PRO A 380 -7.43 9.81 15.24
CA PRO A 380 -6.65 10.56 16.22
C PRO A 380 -5.17 10.14 16.32
N TYR A 381 -4.84 8.89 15.97
CA TYR A 381 -3.48 8.35 16.07
C TYR A 381 -2.95 7.93 14.71
N LEU A 382 -1.71 8.32 14.41
CA LEU A 382 -1.05 7.99 13.15
C LEU A 382 0.46 8.07 13.28
N ARG A 383 1.14 7.13 12.63
CA ARG A 383 2.60 7.04 12.61
C ARG A 383 3.10 6.63 11.23
N ASP A 384 4.19 7.24 10.79
CA ASP A 384 4.87 6.81 9.57
C ASP A 384 5.61 5.50 9.81
N LEU A 385 5.37 4.53 8.95
CA LEU A 385 6.14 3.28 8.86
C LEU A 385 7.43 3.49 8.05
N ASP A 386 7.39 4.40 7.09
CA ASP A 386 8.52 4.71 6.21
C ASP A 386 8.37 6.11 5.61
N ARG A 387 9.49 6.84 5.56
CA ARG A 387 9.60 8.25 5.15
C ARG A 387 10.52 8.44 3.95
N GLU A 388 11.05 7.37 3.36
CA GLU A 388 12.01 7.46 2.25
C GLU A 388 11.37 8.07 0.98
N PRO A 389 11.90 9.20 0.47
CA PRO A 389 11.27 9.97 -0.60
C PRO A 389 11.70 9.46 -1.99
N LEU A 390 11.24 8.28 -2.39
CA LEU A 390 11.60 7.73 -3.71
C LEU A 390 10.41 7.03 -4.37
N HIS A 391 9.86 5.95 -3.79
CA HIS A 391 8.60 5.31 -4.22
C HIS A 391 8.19 4.21 -3.23
N LEU A 392 7.27 4.52 -2.32
CA LEU A 392 6.73 3.59 -1.34
C LEU A 392 5.23 3.46 -1.57
N ALA A 393 4.73 2.27 -1.90
CA ALA A 393 3.36 2.18 -2.41
C ALA A 393 2.69 0.85 -2.14
N TYR A 394 1.37 0.84 -2.32
CA TYR A 394 0.53 -0.35 -2.24
C TYR A 394 0.70 -1.12 -0.93
N PRO A 395 0.52 -0.45 0.23
CA PRO A 395 0.58 -1.14 1.49
C PRO A 395 -0.58 -2.16 1.63
N ALA A 396 -0.33 -3.21 2.38
CA ALA A 396 -1.30 -4.18 2.86
C ALA A 396 -0.94 -4.58 4.29
N LEU A 397 -1.93 -4.91 5.11
CA LEU A 397 -1.75 -5.30 6.50
C LEU A 397 -2.56 -6.54 6.90
N THR A 398 -2.06 -7.24 7.90
CA THR A 398 -2.78 -8.29 8.65
C THR A 398 -2.46 -8.16 10.14
N GLN A 399 -3.19 -8.87 10.99
CA GLN A 399 -2.90 -8.94 12.42
C GLN A 399 -2.84 -10.40 12.87
N THR A 400 -1.85 -10.74 13.68
CA THR A 400 -1.73 -12.05 14.33
C THR A 400 -2.44 -12.07 15.67
N SER A 401 -2.68 -13.26 16.20
CA SER A 401 -3.43 -13.46 17.45
C SER A 401 -2.73 -12.92 18.69
N ASP A 402 -1.42 -12.65 18.62
CA ASP A 402 -0.63 -11.99 19.67
C ASP A 402 -0.76 -10.45 19.64
N GLY A 403 -1.58 -9.90 18.73
CA GLY A 403 -1.85 -8.47 18.61
C GLY A 403 -0.90 -7.71 17.69
N LEU A 404 0.16 -8.35 17.17
CA LEU A 404 1.07 -7.69 16.24
C LEU A 404 0.41 -7.37 14.91
N ILE A 405 0.63 -6.15 14.45
CA ILE A 405 0.17 -5.65 13.17
C ILE A 405 1.33 -5.77 12.18
N HIS A 406 1.10 -6.52 11.12
CA HIS A 406 2.09 -6.79 10.09
C HIS A 406 1.71 -6.04 8.82
N VAL A 407 2.65 -5.28 8.26
CA VAL A 407 2.45 -4.45 7.08
C VAL A 407 3.49 -4.81 6.03
N VAL A 408 3.06 -4.93 4.78
CA VAL A 408 3.94 -5.06 3.60
C VAL A 408 3.66 -3.96 2.60
N TYR A 409 4.67 -3.46 1.93
CA TYR A 409 4.50 -2.47 0.85
C TYR A 409 5.61 -2.61 -0.19
N SER A 410 5.34 -2.07 -1.38
CA SER A 410 6.33 -2.00 -2.46
C SER A 410 7.37 -0.97 -2.10
N TYR A 411 8.63 -1.40 -2.09
CA TYR A 411 9.80 -0.59 -1.82
C TYR A 411 10.55 -0.38 -3.13
N HIS A 412 10.41 0.82 -3.70
CA HIS A 412 10.97 1.25 -4.99
C HIS A 412 10.63 0.37 -6.20
N ARG A 413 9.66 -0.54 -6.05
CA ARG A 413 9.38 -1.63 -6.99
C ARG A 413 10.57 -2.57 -7.20
N GLU A 414 11.54 -2.57 -6.30
CA GLU A 414 12.72 -3.45 -6.30
C GLU A 414 12.56 -4.58 -5.28
N ALA A 415 11.86 -4.31 -4.18
CA ALA A 415 11.60 -5.26 -3.12
C ALA A 415 10.20 -5.06 -2.52
N ILE A 416 9.76 -6.04 -1.74
CA ILE A 416 8.67 -5.86 -0.77
C ILE A 416 9.29 -5.65 0.60
N LYS A 417 8.99 -4.51 1.23
CA LYS A 417 9.37 -4.24 2.61
C LYS A 417 8.27 -4.71 3.54
N TYR A 418 8.66 -5.43 4.57
CA TYR A 418 7.81 -5.88 5.67
C TYR A 418 8.14 -5.08 6.93
N VAL A 419 7.12 -4.71 7.70
CA VAL A 419 7.23 -4.07 9.01
C VAL A 419 6.19 -4.67 9.95
N SER A 420 6.56 -4.96 11.20
CA SER A 420 5.60 -5.32 12.25
C SER A 420 5.67 -4.39 13.46
N VAL A 421 4.50 -4.00 13.96
CA VAL A 421 4.30 -2.97 15.00
C VAL A 421 3.15 -3.34 15.95
N THR A 422 3.05 -2.64 17.08
CA THR A 422 1.90 -2.70 18.00
C THR A 422 1.01 -1.46 17.84
N GLU A 423 -0.21 -1.50 18.37
CA GLU A 423 -1.06 -0.29 18.43
C GLU A 423 -0.40 0.83 19.26
N GLU A 424 0.26 0.46 20.35
CA GLU A 424 0.95 1.36 21.29
C GLU A 424 2.09 2.08 20.58
N TRP A 425 2.82 1.36 19.73
CA TRP A 425 3.84 1.96 18.87
C TRP A 425 3.24 3.00 17.92
N ILE A 426 2.06 2.74 17.36
CA ILE A 426 1.36 3.69 16.48
C ILE A 426 0.89 4.92 17.26
N LYS A 427 0.27 4.72 18.43
CA LYS A 427 -0.25 5.78 19.31
C LYS A 427 0.85 6.74 19.79
N ALA A 428 2.07 6.23 19.98
CA ALA A 428 3.22 7.00 20.45
C ALA A 428 3.90 7.86 19.37
N GLY A 429 3.49 7.75 18.10
CA GLY A 429 4.19 8.40 17.00
C GLY A 429 3.53 9.63 16.39
N ASN A 430 4.14 10.07 15.30
CA ASN A 430 3.66 11.16 14.47
C ASN A 430 3.91 10.89 12.98
N THR A 431 3.44 11.81 12.15
CA THR A 431 3.58 11.73 10.69
C THR A 431 4.14 13.01 10.09
N TYR A 432 4.99 12.85 9.08
CA TYR A 432 5.45 13.90 8.18
C TYR A 432 4.47 14.13 7.03
N GLY A 433 3.50 13.23 6.83
CA GLY A 433 2.47 13.36 5.80
C GLY A 433 1.52 14.54 6.02
N THR A 434 0.68 14.83 5.04
CA THR A 434 -0.14 16.04 4.99
C THR A 434 -1.25 16.06 6.05
N PHE A 435 -1.84 14.91 6.39
CA PHE A 435 -2.88 14.82 7.41
C PHE A 435 -2.28 14.50 8.78
N LYS A 436 -2.58 15.33 9.79
CA LYS A 436 -1.99 15.27 11.13
C LYS A 436 -2.88 14.65 12.22
N GLY A 437 -4.01 14.08 11.82
CA GLY A 437 -4.96 13.42 12.71
C GLY A 437 -6.06 14.35 13.22
N ASP A 438 -7.15 13.74 13.67
CA ASP A 438 -8.33 14.44 14.24
C ASP A 438 -8.21 14.56 15.78
N LYS A 439 -7.07 15.06 16.27
CA LYS A 439 -6.72 15.03 17.71
C LYS A 439 -7.77 15.70 18.62
N GLU A 440 -8.49 16.70 18.11
CA GLU A 440 -9.52 17.43 18.86
C GLU A 440 -10.84 16.66 19.02
N ARG A 441 -11.11 15.64 18.19
CA ARG A 441 -12.33 14.81 18.28
C ARG A 441 -12.24 13.71 19.35
N ASN A 442 -11.10 13.59 20.03
CA ASN A 442 -10.77 12.51 20.94
C ASN A 442 -11.32 12.67 22.38
N ARG A 443 -12.31 13.55 22.60
CA ARG A 443 -12.96 13.74 23.92
C ARG A 443 -14.11 12.77 24.20
N VAL A 444 -14.36 11.77 23.35
CA VAL A 444 -15.45 10.81 23.56
C VAL A 444 -14.92 9.39 23.71
N ALA A 445 -14.91 8.96 24.97
CA ALA A 445 -14.91 7.59 25.50
C ALA A 445 -14.11 6.51 24.75
N VAL A 446 -12.88 6.28 25.20
CA VAL A 446 -12.28 4.94 25.14
C VAL A 446 -13.05 4.08 26.16
N PRO A 447 -13.72 2.98 25.78
CA PRO A 447 -14.27 2.06 26.75
C PRO A 447 -13.11 1.46 27.54
N GLU A 448 -13.14 1.59 28.87
CA GLU A 448 -12.20 0.88 29.74
C GLU A 448 -12.29 -0.62 29.45
N VAL A 449 -11.15 -1.20 29.07
CA VAL A 449 -11.01 -2.65 29.04
C VAL A 449 -11.02 -3.10 30.49
N HIS A 450 -12.14 -3.63 30.96
CA HIS A 450 -12.19 -4.36 32.22
C HIS A 450 -11.27 -5.58 32.11
N THR A 451 -10.07 -5.48 32.68
CA THR A 451 -9.24 -6.62 33.05
C THR A 451 -9.84 -7.27 34.30
N GLY A 452 -11.00 -7.91 34.13
CA GLY A 452 -11.64 -8.70 35.17
C GLY A 452 -10.85 -9.97 35.44
N SER A 453 -9.88 -9.89 36.34
CA SER A 453 -9.35 -11.04 37.07
C SER A 453 -10.40 -11.49 38.08
N GLY A 454 -11.34 -12.33 37.63
CA GLY A 454 -12.39 -12.89 38.48
C GLY A 454 -12.66 -14.33 38.06
N VAL A 455 -11.88 -15.27 38.58
CA VAL A 455 -12.22 -16.70 38.55
C VAL A 455 -13.41 -16.90 39.48
N PRO A 456 -14.58 -17.36 39.01
CA PRO A 456 -15.64 -17.78 39.90
C PRO A 456 -15.24 -19.13 40.50
N LYS A 457 -14.85 -19.11 41.78
CA LYS A 457 -14.92 -20.32 42.61
C LYS A 457 -16.39 -20.63 42.86
N ASN A 458 -16.72 -21.91 42.78
CA ASN A 458 -17.97 -22.57 43.18
C ASN A 458 -19.01 -22.76 42.08
N LEU A 459 -18.90 -23.91 41.38
CA LEU A 459 -20.04 -24.78 41.11
C LEU A 459 -19.62 -26.18 41.59
N ARG A 460 -20.26 -26.63 42.68
CA ARG A 460 -20.38 -28.05 43.03
C ARG A 460 -21.48 -28.66 42.17
#